data_AF-A0A7W7M104-F1
#
_entry.id   AF-A0A7W7M104-F1
#
_cell.length_a   1.000
_cell.length_b   1.000
_cell.length_c   1.000
_cell.angle_alpha   90.00
_cell.angle_beta   90.00
_cell.angle_gamma   90.00
#
_symmetry.space_group_name_H-M   'P 1'
#
loop_
_entity.id
_entity.type
_entity.pdbx_description
1 polymer ?
#
loop_
_entity_poly.entity_id
_entity_poly.type
_entity_poly.pdbx_seq_one_letter_code
_entity_poly.pdbx_strand_id
1 'polypeptide(L)'
;MAALDSRLAPEDEAGFSMTPPTTRTRSRRGHAPVIRLRGRSRRRPSVAALVCYKAGEPSRLTCRPCPDARPDGRKSVSWKDYRDLVQTVHQQLGDPIVLVRDDPDTHLTAVRRTSWTGRGR
;
A
#
# COMPACT_ATOMS: atom_id res chain seq x y z
N MET A 1 -8.84 -26.72 14.12
CA MET A 1 -9.99 -25.80 13.95
C MET A 1 -9.66 -24.50 14.67
N ALA A 2 -8.95 -23.55 14.04
CA ALA A 2 -8.49 -22.32 14.72
C ALA A 2 -8.43 -21.08 13.81
N ALA A 3 -9.06 -21.10 12.63
CA ALA A 3 -8.96 -20.02 11.64
C ALA A 3 -10.31 -19.40 11.23
N LEU A 4 -11.40 -19.72 11.95
CA LEU A 4 -12.75 -19.26 11.58
C LEU A 4 -13.13 -17.90 12.18
N ASP A 5 -12.42 -17.43 13.21
CA ASP A 5 -12.74 -16.18 13.91
C ASP A 5 -11.78 -15.02 13.62
N SER A 6 -10.85 -15.20 12.68
CA SER A 6 -9.85 -14.17 12.32
C SER A 6 -10.18 -13.49 10.99
N ARG A 7 -9.89 -12.18 10.90
CA ARG A 7 -10.08 -11.40 9.67
C ARG A 7 -8.82 -11.39 8.81
N LEU A 8 -8.95 -11.60 7.51
CA LEU A 8 -7.86 -11.40 6.56
C LEU A 8 -7.75 -9.93 6.20
N ALA A 9 -6.57 -9.33 6.36
CA ALA A 9 -6.36 -7.92 6.07
C ALA A 9 -5.20 -7.69 5.10
N PRO A 10 -5.44 -7.70 3.77
CA PRO A 10 -4.47 -7.21 2.80
C PRO A 10 -4.21 -5.72 3.00
N GLU A 11 -2.93 -5.36 2.94
CA GLU A 11 -2.45 -3.99 2.96
C GLU A 11 -1.81 -3.60 1.63
N ASP A 12 -1.91 -2.32 1.26
CA ASP A 12 -1.22 -1.73 0.11
C ASP A 12 -0.96 -0.23 0.33
N GLU A 13 0.14 0.28 -0.23
CA GLU A 13 0.45 1.72 -0.30
C GLU A 13 0.31 2.25 -1.73
N ALA A 14 -0.58 3.25 -1.91
CA ALA A 14 -0.76 3.94 -3.17
C ALA A 14 -0.21 5.37 -3.12
N GLY A 15 0.78 5.69 -3.95
CA GLY A 15 1.32 7.04 -4.12
C GLY A 15 0.67 7.80 -5.29
N PHE A 16 0.20 9.02 -5.07
CA PHE A 16 -0.48 9.85 -6.08
C PHE A 16 0.40 11.03 -6.53
N SER A 17 0.40 11.37 -7.81
CA SER A 17 0.94 12.66 -8.27
C SER A 17 -0.17 13.71 -8.24
N MET A 18 0.00 14.79 -7.47
CA MET A 18 -0.96 15.90 -7.48
C MET A 18 -0.72 16.92 -8.60
N THR A 19 0.16 16.62 -9.56
CA THR A 19 0.34 17.45 -10.75
C THR A 19 -0.21 16.69 -11.96
N PRO A 20 -1.54 16.60 -12.11
CA PRO A 20 -2.11 16.02 -13.32
C PRO A 20 -1.74 16.92 -14.50
N PRO A 21 -1.15 16.38 -15.58
CA PRO A 21 -0.79 17.18 -16.76
C PRO A 21 -2.00 17.67 -17.55
N THR A 22 -3.20 17.13 -17.27
CA THR A 22 -4.46 17.52 -17.88
C THR A 22 -5.61 17.30 -16.92
N THR A 23 -6.60 18.20 -16.94
CA THR A 23 -7.83 18.11 -16.14
C THR A 23 -8.79 17.04 -16.68
N ARG A 24 -8.59 16.55 -17.92
CA ARG A 24 -9.49 15.58 -18.56
C ARG A 24 -8.71 14.44 -19.21
N THR A 25 -8.88 13.23 -18.67
CA THR A 25 -8.29 11.99 -19.20
C THR A 25 -9.21 11.24 -20.17
N ARG A 26 -10.50 11.62 -20.21
CA ARG A 26 -11.48 11.03 -21.13
C ARG A 26 -11.50 11.78 -22.45
N SER A 27 -11.59 11.06 -23.56
CA SER A 27 -11.80 11.56 -24.92
C SER A 27 -13.15 11.08 -25.46
N ARG A 28 -13.54 11.57 -26.64
CA ARG A 28 -14.70 11.01 -27.36
C ARG A 28 -14.39 9.58 -27.78
N ARG A 29 -15.44 8.74 -27.87
CA ARG A 29 -15.35 7.38 -28.40
C ARG A 29 -14.66 7.41 -29.78
N GLY A 30 -13.66 6.55 -29.98
CA GLY A 30 -12.87 6.48 -31.22
C GLY A 30 -11.61 7.35 -31.27
N HIS A 31 -11.37 8.21 -30.28
CA HIS A 31 -10.12 8.99 -30.19
C HIS A 31 -9.32 8.59 -28.96
N ALA A 32 -8.10 8.08 -29.14
CA ALA A 32 -7.21 7.83 -28.01
C ALA A 32 -6.68 9.17 -27.43
N PRO A 33 -6.84 9.44 -26.13
CA PRO A 33 -6.26 10.63 -25.52
C PRO A 33 -4.74 10.45 -25.37
N VAL A 34 -3.95 11.38 -25.92
CA VAL A 34 -2.50 11.42 -25.71
C VAL A 34 -2.20 12.37 -24.55
N ILE A 35 -1.68 11.82 -23.46
CA ILE A 35 -1.38 12.58 -22.24
C ILE A 35 0.12 12.51 -21.97
N ARG A 36 0.78 13.67 -21.97
CA ARG A 36 2.20 13.77 -21.61
C ARG A 36 2.34 13.93 -20.11
N LEU A 37 2.74 12.87 -19.43
CA LEU A 37 3.05 12.88 -18.01
C LEU A 37 4.53 13.27 -17.81
N ARG A 38 4.79 14.31 -17.02
CA ARG A 38 6.13 14.52 -16.47
C ARG A 38 6.25 13.63 -15.24
N GLY A 39 7.12 12.62 -15.27
CA GLY A 39 7.31 11.67 -14.15
C GLY A 39 7.84 12.29 -12.85
N ARG A 40 8.24 13.57 -12.88
CA ARG A 40 8.75 14.30 -11.72
C ARG A 40 7.67 15.24 -11.18
N SER A 41 6.81 14.75 -10.29
CA SER A 41 5.95 15.62 -9.49
C SER A 41 6.72 16.13 -8.27
N ARG A 42 6.52 17.40 -7.91
CA ARG A 42 7.08 17.95 -6.66
C ARG A 42 6.30 17.52 -5.44
N ARG A 43 5.01 17.19 -5.63
CA ARG A 43 4.11 16.73 -4.57
C ARG A 43 3.59 15.32 -4.85
N ARG A 44 3.86 14.41 -3.93
CA ARG A 44 3.45 13.01 -3.98
C ARG A 44 2.90 12.55 -2.62
N PRO A 45 1.63 12.84 -2.30
CA PRO A 45 0.98 12.20 -1.16
C PRO A 45 0.82 10.70 -1.45
N SER A 46 0.88 9.88 -0.42
CA SER A 46 0.53 8.47 -0.47
C SER A 46 -0.62 8.15 0.48
N VAL A 47 -1.19 6.96 0.33
CA VAL A 47 -2.23 6.43 1.23
C VAL A 47 -1.85 4.99 1.52
N ALA A 48 -1.79 4.62 2.79
CA ALA A 48 -1.80 3.24 3.23
C ALA A 48 -3.24 2.79 3.49
N ALA A 49 -3.60 1.58 3.09
CA ALA A 49 -4.95 1.08 3.26
C ALA A 49 -4.96 -0.39 3.69
N LEU A 50 -5.85 -0.74 4.61
CA LEU A 50 -6.14 -2.12 5.00
C LEU A 50 -7.58 -2.45 4.64
N VAL A 51 -7.79 -3.57 3.95
CA VAL A 51 -9.14 -4.12 3.72
C VAL A 51 -9.32 -5.37 4.56
N CYS A 52 -10.24 -5.37 5.51
CA CYS A 52 -10.50 -6.51 6.37
C CYS A 52 -11.69 -7.33 5.88
N TYR A 53 -11.45 -8.62 5.66
CA TYR A 53 -12.42 -9.60 5.20
C TYR A 53 -12.71 -10.65 6.29
N LYS A 54 -13.99 -10.97 6.48
CA LYS A 54 -14.45 -12.10 7.28
C LYS A 54 -15.63 -12.74 6.54
N ALA A 55 -15.66 -14.07 6.48
CA ALA A 55 -16.73 -14.78 5.79
C ALA A 55 -18.09 -14.44 6.42
N GLY A 56 -19.07 -14.06 5.60
CA GLY A 56 -20.41 -13.70 6.07
C GLY A 56 -20.57 -12.26 6.60
N GLU A 57 -19.52 -11.44 6.57
CA GLU A 57 -19.60 -10.02 6.97
C GLU A 57 -19.18 -9.06 5.84
N PRO A 58 -19.69 -7.82 5.82
CA PRO A 58 -19.20 -6.79 4.91
C PRO A 58 -17.71 -6.51 5.14
N SER A 59 -16.97 -6.38 4.02
CA SER A 59 -15.58 -5.94 4.05
C SER A 59 -15.46 -4.52 4.61
N ARG A 60 -14.44 -4.26 5.42
CA ARG A 60 -14.17 -2.94 5.99
C ARG A 60 -12.84 -2.41 5.48
N LEU A 61 -12.84 -1.22 4.89
CA LEU A 61 -11.65 -0.54 4.39
C LEU A 61 -11.29 0.60 5.35
N THR A 62 -10.06 0.61 5.84
CA THR A 62 -9.50 1.72 6.62
C THR A 62 -8.29 2.27 5.89
N CYS A 63 -8.33 3.55 5.55
CA CYS A 63 -7.26 4.25 4.84
C CYS A 63 -6.61 5.30 5.74
N ARG A 64 -5.29 5.43 5.63
CA ARG A 64 -4.50 6.49 6.25
C ARG A 64 -3.78 7.31 5.19
N PRO A 65 -4.15 8.58 4.97
CA PRO A 65 -3.42 9.46 4.07
C PRO A 65 -2.08 9.89 4.68
N CYS A 66 -1.03 9.81 3.88
CA CYS A 66 0.31 10.31 4.16
C CYS A 66 0.58 11.54 3.28
N PRO A 67 0.59 12.76 3.85
CA PRO A 67 0.79 13.98 3.08
C PRO A 67 2.21 14.05 2.53
N ASP A 68 2.37 14.74 1.40
CA ASP A 68 3.67 14.97 0.75
C ASP A 68 4.63 15.85 1.57
N ALA A 69 4.09 16.84 2.29
CA ALA A 69 4.85 17.77 3.11
C ALA A 69 4.83 17.30 4.56
N ARG A 70 5.74 16.38 4.90
CA ARG A 70 5.93 15.94 6.29
C ARG A 70 7.03 16.75 6.96
N PRO A 71 6.92 17.06 8.27
CA PRO A 71 7.99 17.70 9.03
C PRO A 71 9.31 16.90 9.01
N ASP A 72 9.24 15.59 8.82
CA ASP A 72 10.38 14.67 8.72
C ASP A 72 10.96 14.54 7.29
N GLY A 73 10.38 15.22 6.30
CA GLY A 73 10.82 15.19 4.90
C GLY A 73 10.54 13.87 4.16
N ARG A 74 9.86 12.90 4.78
CA ARG A 74 9.54 11.61 4.15
C ARG A 74 8.41 11.77 3.12
N LYS A 75 8.43 10.92 2.09
CA LYS A 75 7.46 10.92 0.98
C LYS A 75 6.69 9.60 0.85
N SER A 76 6.89 8.68 1.78
CA SER A 76 6.23 7.38 1.85
C SER A 76 5.67 7.14 3.24
N VAL A 77 4.82 6.12 3.35
CA VAL A 77 4.33 5.60 4.62
C VAL A 77 5.53 5.09 5.43
N SER A 78 5.62 5.52 6.68
CA SER A 78 6.64 4.99 7.59
C SER A 78 6.11 3.78 8.33
N TRP A 79 7.02 2.97 8.89
CA TRP A 79 6.64 1.88 9.80
C TRP A 79 5.74 2.32 10.95
N LYS A 80 5.93 3.56 11.47
CA LYS A 80 5.07 4.11 12.52
C LYS A 80 3.65 4.35 12.02
N ASP A 81 3.50 4.96 10.84
CA ASP A 81 2.18 5.21 10.24
C ASP A 81 1.44 3.89 9.99
N TYR A 82 2.17 2.85 9.58
CA TYR A 82 1.61 1.52 9.45
C TYR A 82 1.20 0.89 10.78
N ARG A 83 2.07 0.93 11.79
CA ARG A 83 1.74 0.40 13.12
C ARG A 83 0.48 1.07 13.66
N ASP A 84 0.38 2.39 13.52
CA ASP A 84 -0.78 3.17 13.96
C ASP A 84 -2.05 2.77 13.16
N LEU A 85 -1.91 2.51 11.86
CA LEU A 85 -2.99 1.98 11.01
C LEU A 85 -3.47 0.60 11.51
N VAL A 86 -2.56 -0.36 11.70
CA VAL A 86 -2.90 -1.71 12.20
C VAL A 86 -3.55 -1.64 13.58
N GLN A 87 -3.02 -0.81 14.48
CA GLN A 87 -3.56 -0.62 15.82
C GLN A 87 -4.97 -0.02 15.78
N THR A 88 -5.19 0.98 14.92
CA THR A 88 -6.52 1.59 14.74
C THR A 88 -7.52 0.57 14.22
N VAL A 89 -7.13 -0.23 13.22
CA VAL A 89 -7.99 -1.27 12.64
C VAL A 89 -8.31 -2.36 13.66
N HIS A 90 -7.31 -2.80 14.44
CA HIS A 90 -7.52 -3.78 15.50
C HIS A 90 -8.52 -3.28 16.56
N GLN A 91 -8.39 -2.02 16.99
CA GLN A 91 -9.32 -1.40 17.93
C GLN A 91 -10.74 -1.24 17.35
N GLN A 92 -10.87 -0.94 16.06
CA GLN A 92 -12.16 -0.78 15.40
C GLN A 92 -12.90 -2.11 15.16
N LEU A 93 -12.17 -3.20 14.96
CA LEU A 93 -12.75 -4.51 14.62
C LEU A 93 -12.98 -5.39 15.84
N GLY A 94 -12.16 -5.26 16.89
CA GLY A 94 -12.26 -6.08 18.10
C GLY A 94 -11.90 -7.56 17.92
N ASP A 95 -11.58 -7.98 16.70
CA ASP A 95 -11.24 -9.36 16.33
C ASP A 95 -9.73 -9.51 16.04
N PRO A 96 -9.18 -10.73 16.15
CA PRO A 96 -7.85 -11.04 15.64
C PRO A 96 -7.74 -10.80 14.13
N ILE A 97 -6.63 -10.18 13.71
CA ILE A 97 -6.37 -9.84 12.30
C ILE A 97 -5.16 -10.63 11.80
N VAL A 98 -5.35 -11.36 10.70
CA VAL A 98 -4.27 -11.95 9.91
C VAL A 98 -3.90 -10.96 8.81
N LEU A 99 -2.74 -10.35 8.98
CA LEU A 99 -2.22 -9.31 8.12
C LEU A 99 -1.50 -9.92 6.92
N VAL A 100 -1.88 -9.52 5.71
CA VAL A 100 -1.19 -9.90 4.47
C VAL A 100 -0.59 -8.64 3.88
N ARG A 101 0.71 -8.68 3.65
CA ARG A 101 1.48 -7.51 3.25
C ARG A 101 2.47 -7.86 2.17
N ASP A 102 2.75 -6.93 1.27
CA ASP A 102 3.99 -6.96 0.52
C ASP A 102 5.15 -6.54 1.44
N ASP A 103 6.32 -7.18 1.28
CA ASP A 103 7.51 -6.80 2.03
C ASP A 103 8.30 -5.79 1.19
N PRO A 104 8.25 -4.49 1.50
CA PRO A 104 8.90 -3.48 0.67
C PRO A 104 10.43 -3.57 0.68
N ASP A 105 11.05 -4.45 1.47
CA ASP A 105 12.48 -4.78 1.37
C ASP A 105 12.84 -5.57 0.08
N THR A 106 11.88 -5.93 -0.77
CA THR A 106 12.11 -6.73 -1.99
C THR A 106 12.16 -5.96 -3.31
N HIS A 107 12.76 -4.77 -3.32
CA HIS A 107 13.69 -4.48 -4.42
C HIS A 107 15.04 -5.12 -4.12
N LEU A 108 15.05 -6.46 -4.05
CA LEU A 108 16.23 -7.26 -4.37
C LEU A 108 16.55 -6.96 -5.83
N THR A 109 17.28 -5.86 -6.04
CA THR A 109 18.06 -5.66 -7.26
C THR A 109 18.74 -6.98 -7.58
N ALA A 110 18.68 -7.38 -8.85
CA ALA A 110 19.07 -8.68 -9.37
C ALA A 110 20.58 -9.01 -9.25
N VAL A 111 21.15 -8.90 -8.04
CA VAL A 111 22.52 -9.27 -7.68
C VAL A 111 22.49 -9.95 -6.30
N ARG A 112 21.91 -11.15 -6.24
CA ARG A 112 22.35 -12.20 -5.31
C ARG A 112 21.77 -13.57 -5.68
N ARG A 113 22.19 -14.07 -6.85
CA ARG A 113 22.25 -15.51 -7.14
C ARG A 113 23.69 -15.97 -7.02
N THR A 114 24.24 -16.02 -5.80
CA THR A 114 25.37 -16.94 -5.52
C THR A 114 25.48 -17.22 -4.03
N SER A 115 25.71 -18.49 -3.74
CA SER A 115 26.04 -19.14 -2.46
C SER A 115 24.96 -19.15 -1.37
N TRP A 116 24.05 -20.11 -1.47
CA TRP A 116 23.58 -20.90 -0.33
C TRP A 116 23.42 -22.37 -0.76
N THR A 117 24.53 -22.99 -1.16
CA THR A 117 24.66 -24.46 -1.23
C THR A 117 26.01 -24.85 -0.62
N GLY A 118 25.94 -25.70 0.41
CA GLY A 118 27.08 -26.27 1.14
C GLY A 118 27.36 -25.53 2.44
N ARG A 119 27.27 -26.14 3.62
CA ARG A 119 27.81 -27.47 3.93
C ARG A 119 27.17 -27.99 5.23
N GLY A 120 26.58 -29.19 5.17
CA GLY A 120 26.53 -30.07 6.33
C GLY A 120 27.85 -30.85 6.39
N ARG A 121 28.52 -30.77 7.53
CA ARG A 121 29.14 -31.87 8.30
C ARG A 121 29.72 -31.27 9.57
#